data_AF-A0A7S7U5D5-F1
#
_entry.id   AF-A0A7S7U5D5-F1
#
_cell.length_a   1.000
_cell.length_b   1.000
_cell.length_c   1.000
_cell.angle_alpha   90.00
_cell.angle_beta   90.00
_cell.angle_gamma   90.00
#
_symmetry.space_group_name_H-M   'P 1'
#
loop_
_entity.id
_entity.type
_entity.pdbx_description
1 polymer ?
#
loop_
_entity_poly.entity_id
_entity_poly.type
_entity_poly.pdbx_seq_one_letter_code
_entity_poly.pdbx_strand_id
1 'polypeptide(L)'
;MRAEQRGEVLAFPVHGEALLVKLADVLRRYVAGRELAHNPLRLTISRSQWTRLSIDAAAYVDYLSEIDTFQAAIEAGPDTEVILKTTDFDALASFVTQYVNDRLLDRTSVEAAP
;
A
#
# COMPACT_ATOMS: atom_id res chain seq x y z
N MET A 1 -2.93 -13.78 45.26
CA MET A 1 -3.78 -14.03 44.08
C MET A 1 -2.90 -13.86 42.85
N ARG A 2 -2.67 -14.93 42.07
CA ARG A 2 -1.89 -14.86 40.82
C ARG A 2 -2.83 -14.41 39.71
N ALA A 3 -2.53 -13.27 39.08
CA ALA A 3 -3.22 -12.83 37.89
C ALA A 3 -2.94 -13.82 36.76
N GLU A 4 -3.98 -14.54 36.35
CA GLU A 4 -3.98 -15.37 35.15
C GLU A 4 -3.77 -14.43 33.95
N GLN A 5 -2.55 -14.39 33.41
CA GLN A 5 -2.29 -13.80 32.10
C GLN A 5 -3.07 -14.64 31.07
N ARG A 6 -4.30 -14.23 30.80
CA ARG A 6 -5.05 -14.70 29.64
C ARG A 6 -4.25 -14.29 28.42
N GLY A 7 -3.57 -15.26 27.80
CA GLY A 7 -2.95 -15.06 26.50
C GLY A 7 -4.02 -14.55 25.54
N GLU A 8 -3.89 -13.31 25.10
CA GLU A 8 -4.77 -12.73 24.10
C GLU A 8 -4.57 -13.55 22.82
N VAL A 9 -5.59 -14.34 22.47
CA VAL A 9 -5.65 -15.01 21.18
C VAL A 9 -5.88 -13.89 20.17
N LEU A 10 -4.80 -13.38 19.59
CA LEU A 10 -4.87 -12.53 18.40
C LEU A 10 -5.59 -13.36 17.35
N ALA A 11 -6.79 -12.94 16.97
CA ALA A 11 -7.43 -13.48 15.79
C ALA A 11 -6.39 -13.42 14.66
N PHE A 12 -6.16 -14.58 14.02
CA PHE A 12 -5.24 -14.66 12.89
C PHE A 12 -5.63 -13.52 11.93
N PRO A 13 -4.67 -12.69 11.45
CA PRO A 13 -5.01 -11.52 10.68
C PRO A 13 -5.94 -11.92 9.54
N VAL A 14 -7.01 -11.14 9.35
CA VAL A 14 -7.96 -11.35 8.26
C VAL A 14 -7.13 -11.46 6.97
N HIS A 15 -7.39 -12.47 6.14
CA HIS A 15 -6.54 -12.86 5.03
C HIS A 15 -6.06 -11.66 4.18
N GLY A 16 -6.94 -10.69 3.93
CA GLY A 16 -6.61 -9.47 3.20
C GLY A 16 -5.64 -8.52 3.90
N GLU A 17 -5.65 -8.42 5.22
CA GLU A 17 -4.66 -7.62 5.96
C GLU A 17 -3.26 -8.19 5.83
N ALA A 18 -3.13 -9.52 5.92
CA ALA A 18 -1.85 -10.19 5.72
C ALA A 18 -1.33 -9.98 4.29
N LEU A 19 -2.22 -9.95 3.30
CA LEU A 19 -1.88 -9.63 1.92
C LEU A 19 -1.40 -8.19 1.76
N LEU A 20 -2.01 -7.20 2.43
CA LEU A 20 -1.52 -5.82 2.43
C LEU A 20 -0.14 -5.68 3.08
N VAL A 21 0.09 -6.36 4.20
CA VAL A 21 1.41 -6.38 4.85
C VAL A 21 2.46 -6.98 3.89
N LYS A 22 2.11 -8.08 3.20
CA LYS A 22 2.98 -8.70 2.21
C LYS A 22 3.26 -7.75 1.02
N LEU A 23 2.24 -7.05 0.53
CA LEU A 23 2.39 -6.05 -0.53
C LEU A 23 3.38 -4.95 -0.10
N ALA A 24 3.22 -4.41 1.10
CA ALA A 24 4.13 -3.40 1.64
C ALA A 24 5.58 -3.89 1.73
N ASP A 25 5.80 -5.13 2.17
CA ASP A 25 7.14 -5.72 2.25
C ASP A 25 7.78 -5.91 0.86
N VAL A 26 7.00 -6.38 -0.12
CA VAL A 26 7.46 -6.52 -1.52
C VAL A 26 7.83 -5.16 -2.11
N LEU A 27 6.96 -4.16 -1.95
CA LEU A 27 7.21 -2.80 -2.43
C LEU A 27 8.46 -2.20 -1.77
N ARG A 28 8.63 -2.40 -0.45
CA ARG A 28 9.82 -1.94 0.26
C ARG A 28 11.10 -2.53 -0.32
N ARG A 29 11.13 -3.84 -0.59
CA ARG A 29 12.30 -4.50 -1.21
C ARG A 29 12.53 -4.03 -2.63
N TYR A 30 11.46 -3.84 -3.39
CA TYR A 30 11.51 -3.37 -4.77
C TYR A 30 12.15 -1.97 -4.87
N VAL A 31 11.80 -1.10 -3.91
CA VAL A 31 12.27 0.28 -3.81
C VAL A 31 13.66 0.37 -3.18
N ALA A 32 13.98 -0.48 -2.20
CA ALA A 32 15.28 -0.47 -1.51
C ALA A 32 16.48 -0.76 -2.43
N GLY A 33 16.26 -1.43 -3.57
CA GLY A 33 17.30 -1.65 -4.59
C GLY A 33 17.52 -0.48 -5.54
N ARG A 34 16.77 0.63 -5.41
CA ARG A 34 16.85 1.80 -6.28
C ARG A 34 17.22 3.02 -5.44
N GLU A 35 18.38 3.63 -5.68
CA GLU A 35 18.79 4.86 -4.97
C GLU A 35 17.81 6.00 -5.27
N LEU A 36 16.88 6.25 -4.35
CA LEU A 36 15.90 7.34 -4.44
C LEU A 36 16.44 8.59 -3.77
N ALA A 37 17.15 9.42 -4.54
CA ALA A 37 17.85 10.56 -3.99
C ALA A 37 16.94 11.62 -3.34
N HIS A 38 15.66 11.78 -3.74
CA HIS A 38 14.80 12.85 -3.20
C HIS A 38 13.31 12.51 -3.24
N ASN A 39 12.73 12.16 -2.09
CA ASN A 39 11.33 11.77 -1.83
C ASN A 39 11.04 10.26 -1.99
N PRO A 40 11.32 9.44 -0.95
CA PRO A 40 11.05 8.01 -0.98
C PRO A 40 9.55 7.75 -0.87
N LEU A 41 9.07 6.74 -1.58
CA LEU A 41 7.76 6.13 -1.30
C LEU A 41 7.65 5.89 0.21
N ARG A 42 6.65 6.49 0.85
CA ARG A 42 6.44 6.41 2.30
C ARG A 42 5.38 5.36 2.60
N LEU A 43 5.82 4.11 2.52
CA LEU A 43 4.98 2.96 2.85
C LEU A 43 4.64 2.97 4.35
N THR A 44 3.36 3.21 4.66
CA THR A 44 2.86 3.23 6.05
C THR A 44 1.61 2.36 6.15
N ILE A 45 1.53 1.50 7.18
CA ILE A 45 0.33 0.73 7.48
C ILE A 45 -0.36 1.33 8.69
N SER A 46 -1.64 1.66 8.57
CA SER A 46 -2.51 2.04 9.69
C SER A 46 -3.67 1.06 9.82
N ARG A 47 -4.07 0.78 11.06
CA ARG A 47 -5.11 -0.20 11.42
C ARG A 47 -6.15 0.43 12.33
N SER A 48 -6.79 1.50 11.86
CA SER A 48 -7.79 2.24 12.66
C SER A 48 -9.17 1.59 12.50
N GLN A 49 -9.95 2.02 11.50
CA GLN A 49 -11.24 1.42 11.16
C GLN A 49 -11.10 0.33 10.10
N TRP A 50 -10.22 0.57 9.13
CA TRP A 50 -9.83 -0.36 8.07
C TRP A 50 -8.31 -0.48 8.07
N THR A 51 -7.79 -1.57 7.51
CA THR A 51 -6.35 -1.69 7.30
C THR A 51 -5.98 -0.93 6.03
N ARG A 52 -5.22 0.16 6.19
CA ARG A 52 -4.76 1.02 5.10
C ARG A 52 -3.26 0.87 4.92
N LEU A 53 -2.83 0.65 3.68
CA LEU A 53 -1.47 0.82 3.20
C LEU A 53 -1.38 2.15 2.43
N SER A 54 -0.78 3.17 3.04
CA SER A 54 -0.40 4.40 2.33
C SER A 54 0.92 4.17 1.59
N ILE A 55 0.97 4.52 0.31
CA ILE A 55 2.15 4.33 -0.55
C ILE A 55 2.97 5.62 -0.61
N ASP A 56 2.29 6.75 -0.80
CA ASP A 56 2.83 8.10 -0.73
C ASP A 56 1.68 9.10 -0.43
N ALA A 57 1.86 10.39 -0.71
CA ALA A 57 0.84 11.41 -0.49
C ALA A 57 -0.35 11.31 -1.47
N ALA A 58 -0.15 10.72 -2.64
CA ALA A 58 -1.11 10.63 -3.73
C ALA A 58 -1.74 9.23 -3.86
N ALA A 59 -1.22 8.20 -3.19
CA ALA A 59 -1.71 6.83 -3.34
C ALA A 59 -1.85 6.07 -2.01
N TYR A 60 -2.96 5.34 -1.88
CA TYR A 60 -3.22 4.43 -0.77
C TYR A 60 -4.05 3.21 -1.20
N VAL A 61 -4.03 2.17 -0.37
CA VAL A 61 -4.83 0.95 -0.51
C VAL A 61 -5.51 0.64 0.81
N ASP A 62 -6.84 0.55 0.79
CA ASP A 62 -7.64 0.09 1.91
C ASP A 62 -8.03 -1.38 1.73
N TYR A 63 -8.07 -2.12 2.83
CA TYR A 63 -8.78 -3.39 2.92
C TYR A 63 -10.04 -3.20 3.77
N LEU A 64 -11.18 -3.30 3.09
CA LEU A 64 -12.52 -3.19 3.65
C LEU A 64 -12.95 -4.58 4.14
N SER A 65 -12.58 -4.92 5.37
CA SER A 65 -12.83 -6.25 5.97
C SER A 65 -14.32 -6.62 6.04
N GLU A 66 -15.21 -5.63 6.11
CA GLU A 66 -16.67 -5.83 6.16
C GLU A 66 -17.23 -6.49 4.89
N ILE A 67 -16.57 -6.27 3.75
CA ILE A 67 -17.00 -6.76 2.43
C ILE A 67 -15.88 -7.50 1.69
N ASP A 68 -14.82 -7.88 2.40
CA ASP A 68 -13.64 -8.58 1.89
C ASP A 68 -13.09 -7.99 0.58
N THR A 69 -12.98 -6.66 0.50
CA THR A 69 -12.65 -5.95 -0.73
C THR A 69 -11.45 -5.02 -0.53
N PHE A 70 -10.56 -4.99 -1.51
CA PHE A 70 -9.49 -4.01 -1.60
C PHE A 70 -9.94 -2.79 -2.39
N GLN A 71 -9.57 -1.61 -1.91
CA GLN A 71 -9.77 -0.34 -2.61
C GLN A 71 -8.42 0.36 -2.74
N ALA A 72 -7.85 0.38 -3.94
CA ALA A 72 -6.72 1.24 -4.26
C ALA A 72 -7.23 2.58 -4.78
N ALA A 73 -6.61 3.66 -4.34
CA ALA A 73 -6.92 5.00 -4.79
C ALA A 73 -5.62 5.75 -5.10
N ILE A 74 -5.60 6.45 -6.23
CA ILE A 74 -4.45 7.18 -6.75
C ILE A 74 -4.92 8.54 -7.28
N GLU A 75 -4.34 9.63 -6.79
CA GLU A 75 -4.48 10.97 -7.39
C GLU A 75 -3.73 11.02 -8.73
N ALA A 76 -4.47 11.30 -9.80
CA ALA A 76 -3.97 11.48 -11.16
C ALA A 76 -3.88 12.97 -11.56
N GLY A 77 -4.38 13.89 -10.73
CA GLY A 77 -4.34 15.33 -10.98
C GLY A 77 -5.16 16.11 -9.94
N PRO A 78 -5.16 17.45 -10.00
CA PRO A 78 -6.04 18.26 -9.17
C PRO A 78 -7.48 17.84 -9.47
N ASP A 79 -8.19 17.39 -8.44
CA ASP A 79 -9.58 16.90 -8.51
C ASP A 79 -9.81 15.60 -9.31
N THR A 80 -8.75 14.83 -9.63
CA THR A 80 -8.90 13.53 -10.30
C THR A 80 -8.29 12.41 -9.47
N GLU A 81 -9.13 11.48 -9.01
CA GLU A 81 -8.73 10.26 -8.31
C GLU A 81 -9.17 9.03 -9.11
N VAL A 82 -8.25 8.09 -9.32
CA VAL A 82 -8.53 6.78 -9.90
C VAL A 82 -8.70 5.79 -8.77
N ILE A 83 -9.88 5.17 -8.70
CA ILE A 83 -10.22 4.19 -7.66
C ILE A 83 -10.42 2.81 -8.31
N LEU A 84 -9.64 1.83 -7.86
CA LEU A 84 -9.81 0.42 -8.17
C LEU A 84 -10.40 -0.29 -6.96
N LYS A 85 -11.60 -0.86 -7.10
CA LYS A 85 -12.20 -1.75 -6.10
C LYS A 85 -12.18 -3.18 -6.63
N THR A 86 -11.57 -4.09 -5.89
CA THR A 86 -11.40 -5.48 -6.33
C THR A 86 -11.24 -6.42 -5.14
N THR A 87 -11.72 -7.65 -5.30
CA THR A 87 -11.40 -8.77 -4.39
C THR A 87 -10.17 -9.55 -4.90
N ASP A 88 -9.81 -9.37 -6.17
CA ASP A 88 -8.62 -9.96 -6.79
C ASP A 88 -7.37 -9.19 -6.37
N PHE A 89 -6.57 -9.84 -5.53
CA PHE A 89 -5.30 -9.30 -5.04
C PHE A 89 -4.22 -9.21 -6.13
N ASP A 90 -4.21 -10.09 -7.12
CA ASP A 90 -3.23 -10.03 -8.21
C ASP A 90 -3.49 -8.83 -9.12
N ALA A 91 -4.77 -8.52 -9.37
CA ALA A 91 -5.17 -7.31 -10.07
C ALA A 91 -4.77 -6.04 -9.28
N LEU A 92 -5.02 -6.03 -7.97
CA LEU A 92 -4.59 -4.96 -7.06
C LEU A 92 -3.06 -4.76 -7.09
N ALA A 93 -2.31 -5.85 -6.92
CA ALA A 93 -0.84 -5.81 -6.88
C ALA A 93 -0.28 -5.31 -8.22
N SER A 94 -0.86 -5.73 -9.33
CA SER A 94 -0.49 -5.27 -10.67
C SER A 94 -0.74 -3.77 -10.86
N PHE A 95 -1.89 -3.27 -10.38
CA PHE A 95 -2.24 -1.84 -10.42
C PHE A 95 -1.27 -0.99 -9.59
N VAL A 96 -1.01 -1.40 -8.35
CA VAL A 96 -0.07 -0.71 -7.46
C VAL A 96 1.37 -0.74 -8.00
N THR A 97 1.79 -1.86 -8.58
CA THR A 97 3.13 -1.99 -9.17
C THR A 97 3.31 -1.08 -10.38
N GLN A 98 2.28 -0.94 -11.22
CA GLN A 98 2.30 0.00 -12.35
C GLN A 98 2.46 1.44 -11.87
N TYR A 99 1.67 1.86 -10.88
CA TYR A 99 1.81 3.20 -10.28
C TYR A 99 3.21 3.46 -9.74
N VAL A 100 3.76 2.51 -8.97
CA VAL A 100 5.11 2.64 -8.41
C VAL A 100 6.15 2.72 -9.51
N ASN A 101 6.02 1.94 -10.59
CA ASN A 101 6.92 2.02 -11.74
C ASN A 101 6.82 3.37 -12.46
N ASP A 102 5.62 3.86 -12.70
CA ASP A 102 5.42 5.16 -13.35
C ASP A 102 6.01 6.29 -12.51
N ARG A 103 5.82 6.26 -11.18
CA ARG A 103 6.45 7.22 -10.26
C ARG A 103 7.98 7.16 -10.27
N LEU A 104 8.57 5.99 -10.52
CA LEU A 104 10.02 5.82 -10.66
C LEU A 104 10.52 6.29 -12.04
N LEU A 105 9.74 6.09 -13.10
CA LEU A 105 10.09 6.41 -14.49
C LEU A 105 9.87 7.89 -14.84
N ASP A 106 8.72 8.47 -14.48
CA ASP A 106 8.38 9.89 -14.67
C ASP A 106 9.50 10.79 -14.12
N ARG A 107 10.11 10.36 -13.02
CA ARG A 107 11.25 11.03 -12.42
C ARG A 107 12.55 10.94 -13.22
N THR A 108 12.81 9.83 -13.90
CA THR A 108 13.99 9.70 -14.78
C THR A 108 13.91 10.69 -15.94
N SER A 109 12.69 11.07 -16.34
CA SER A 109 12.46 12.06 -17.40
C SER A 109 12.69 13.51 -16.97
N VAL A 110 12.66 13.83 -15.67
CA VAL A 110 12.84 15.22 -15.17
C VAL A 110 14.32 15.63 -15.05
N GLU A 111 15.27 14.68 -15.11
CA GLU A 111 16.72 14.96 -15.09
C GLU A 111 17.31 15.22 -16.49
N ALA A 112 16.48 15.31 -17.53
CA ALA A 112 16.90 15.63 -18.89
C ALA A 112 16.45 17.04 -19.31
N ALA A 113 16.87 18.06 -18.57
CA ALA A 113 16.81 19.45 -19.03
C ALA A 113 18.22 20.08 -18.93
N PRO A 114 18.78 20.60 -20.05
CA PRO A 114 20.14 21.12 -20.14
C PRO A 114 20.36 22.46 -19.43
#